data_AF-A0AAD8C1H6-F1
#
_entry.id   AF-A0AAD8C1H6-F1
#
_cell.length_a   1.000
_cell.length_b   1.000
_cell.length_c   1.000
_cell.angle_alpha   90.00
_cell.angle_beta   90.00
_cell.angle_gamma   90.00
#
_symmetry.space_group_name_H-M   'P 1'
#
loop_
_entity.id
_entity.type
_entity.pdbx_description
1 polymer ?
#
loop_
_entity_poly.entity_id
_entity_poly.type
_entity_poly.pdbx_seq_one_letter_code
_entity_poly.pdbx_strand_id
1 'polypeptide(L)'
;ESPMPTERLPSTPLSATSDSRRMGDKAISDVSAAREANASRDPLPALITSREPPATQKTSLALSTVGLQRVYLEGLDYMRSHVTNVEEEVERVKREFHKVDDETFGDYFPYLKQINELLLQANSTLRRNKIPLEVIDSDTRLVKLLNQLREDPTPDMMAVDTLTTFWTEVKTSAHTLQCLLEKFHATVFQRLSNNYIGGNSAEILVPVCQQYALDIEDFLKDMDNQMTNARLVLKSFDSGLHRDLMDKSAFSERLVVLCDTKAFPVLGLVHDVCDKIVRMCATARQWLARDERFMHEISSFIRETRTATRKREQVLQTEKQKQKRVEKNVRVAQNLLQRNKEKLQLIEADLQELEEKLNTSREEQRTRMNMIQQKENMVDFLKVTAQQTKRNYSLQSKRSKLLRQVKDLEDYLRAMESELEVVQDQILAKSHEKILLTHKINTSEQSYGALRSDLDKVSENLEDLEAEVTGLSSQLLQLEIVHTIKTSPETLDNLIDRPSTVKLSKSLKERIKERKKKAAMK
;
A
#
# COMPACT_ATOMS: atom_id res chain seq x y z
N GLU A 1 -19.71 30.51 24.83
CA GLU A 1 -20.92 29.88 24.24
C GLU A 1 -20.48 28.70 23.36
N SER A 2 -21.42 27.82 23.00
CA SER A 2 -21.35 27.04 21.76
C SER A 2 -22.64 27.34 20.98
N PRO A 3 -22.58 27.40 19.63
CA PRO A 3 -23.69 26.85 18.86
C PRO A 3 -23.27 25.94 17.69
N MET A 4 -23.93 24.78 17.63
CA MET A 4 -24.39 24.05 16.42
C MET A 4 -25.89 24.44 16.20
N PRO A 5 -26.69 23.84 15.27
CA PRO A 5 -26.44 22.91 14.16
C PRO A 5 -26.46 23.62 12.76
N THR A 6 -27.22 23.39 11.67
CA THR A 6 -28.42 22.60 11.20
C THR A 6 -28.37 22.51 9.63
N GLU A 7 -29.15 21.72 8.85
CA GLU A 7 -30.22 20.73 9.10
C GLU A 7 -30.39 19.63 7.98
N ARG A 8 -31.28 18.66 8.26
CA ARG A 8 -32.14 17.72 7.44
C ARG A 8 -32.16 17.85 5.88
N LEU A 9 -32.16 16.76 5.07
CA LEU A 9 -33.17 15.67 4.81
C LEU A 9 -34.48 16.16 4.13
N PRO A 10 -35.31 15.33 3.37
CA PRO A 10 -35.29 13.86 3.12
C PRO A 10 -35.68 13.33 1.68
N SER A 11 -35.77 11.99 1.52
CA SER A 11 -36.78 11.15 0.77
C SER A 11 -37.01 11.13 -0.78
N THR A 12 -36.61 10.01 -1.44
CA THR A 12 -37.38 8.96 -2.22
C THR A 12 -38.59 9.27 -3.17
N PRO A 13 -39.07 8.35 -4.09
CA PRO A 13 -38.53 7.10 -4.72
C PRO A 13 -38.85 6.90 -6.25
N LEU A 14 -38.73 5.65 -6.77
CA LEU A 14 -39.20 5.04 -8.07
C LEU A 14 -38.34 5.34 -9.34
N SER A 15 -37.88 4.44 -10.24
CA SER A 15 -38.19 3.04 -10.70
C SER A 15 -38.97 2.98 -12.04
N ALA A 16 -38.71 2.09 -13.04
CA ALA A 16 -37.79 0.93 -13.15
C ALA A 16 -36.72 1.09 -14.29
N THR A 17 -36.44 0.26 -15.32
CA THR A 17 -37.04 -0.98 -15.90
C THR A 17 -36.04 -1.73 -16.85
N SER A 18 -36.14 -3.07 -17.02
CA SER A 18 -35.70 -3.92 -18.18
C SER A 18 -34.19 -4.05 -18.53
N ASP A 19 -33.63 -5.15 -19.08
CA ASP A 19 -33.99 -6.60 -19.29
C ASP A 19 -32.70 -7.34 -19.78
N SER A 20 -32.51 -8.68 -19.90
CA SER A 20 -33.26 -9.90 -19.51
C SER A 20 -32.37 -11.17 -19.62
N ARG A 21 -32.52 -12.13 -18.67
CA ARG A 21 -32.37 -13.61 -18.87
C ARG A 21 -30.94 -14.13 -19.21
N ARG A 22 -30.62 -15.45 -19.20
CA ARG A 22 -31.47 -16.67 -19.25
C ARG A 22 -30.80 -17.95 -18.70
N MET A 23 -31.49 -18.66 -17.77
CA MET A 23 -31.48 -20.13 -17.46
C MET A 23 -30.15 -20.87 -17.15
N GLY A 24 -30.14 -21.93 -16.33
CA GLY A 24 -31.22 -22.54 -15.55
C GLY A 24 -30.84 -23.90 -14.92
N ASP A 25 -31.58 -24.33 -13.90
CA ASP A 25 -31.26 -25.49 -13.05
C ASP A 25 -31.60 -26.88 -13.61
N LYS A 26 -30.94 -27.92 -13.07
CA LYS A 26 -31.64 -29.10 -12.53
C LYS A 26 -30.77 -29.96 -11.59
N ALA A 27 -31.39 -30.44 -10.51
CA ALA A 27 -30.86 -31.49 -9.63
C ALA A 27 -31.60 -32.83 -9.86
N ILE A 28 -31.16 -33.93 -9.22
CA ILE A 28 -31.98 -35.00 -8.57
C ILE A 28 -31.11 -36.21 -8.11
N SER A 29 -31.40 -36.72 -6.90
CA SER A 29 -31.00 -38.00 -6.23
C SER A 29 -29.50 -38.37 -6.10
N ASP A 30 -28.94 -38.88 -4.99
CA ASP A 30 -29.36 -39.68 -3.81
C ASP A 30 -29.41 -41.24 -3.93
N VAL A 31 -29.16 -41.88 -2.77
CA VAL A 31 -29.27 -43.33 -2.41
C VAL A 31 -28.19 -44.26 -2.99
N SER A 32 -27.02 -44.44 -2.35
CA SER A 32 -26.73 -45.28 -1.17
C SER A 32 -26.81 -46.82 -1.34
N ALA A 33 -25.86 -47.52 -0.68
CA ALA A 33 -25.81 -48.95 -0.31
C ALA A 33 -25.41 -50.00 -1.39
N ALA A 34 -24.73 -51.12 -1.06
CA ALA A 34 -23.87 -51.47 0.09
C ALA A 34 -23.19 -52.85 -0.10
N ARG A 35 -21.96 -53.03 0.45
CA ARG A 35 -21.32 -54.32 0.91
C ARG A 35 -21.14 -55.42 -0.16
N GLU A 36 -20.31 -56.46 -0.05
CA GLU A 36 -19.12 -56.89 0.74
C GLU A 36 -18.31 -57.82 -0.25
N ALA A 37 -17.08 -58.30 -0.07
CA ALA A 37 -16.42 -58.91 1.07
C ALA A 37 -14.87 -58.99 0.88
N ASN A 38 -14.16 -59.65 1.81
CA ASN A 38 -12.70 -59.68 1.89
C ASN A 38 -11.98 -60.72 0.99
N ALA A 39 -10.74 -60.42 0.62
CA ALA A 39 -9.67 -61.40 0.39
C ALA A 39 -8.34 -60.82 0.90
N SER A 40 -7.48 -61.64 1.51
CA SER A 40 -6.34 -61.18 2.34
C SER A 40 -4.97 -61.57 1.79
N ARG A 41 -3.95 -60.73 2.06
CA ARG A 41 -2.56 -61.18 2.34
C ARG A 41 -1.68 -60.08 2.96
N ASP A 42 -0.99 -60.47 4.03
CA ASP A 42 -0.07 -59.73 4.89
C ASP A 42 1.40 -60.18 4.63
N PRO A 43 2.46 -59.57 5.24
CA PRO A 43 2.67 -58.14 5.49
C PRO A 43 4.17 -57.68 5.41
N LEU A 44 4.44 -56.41 5.80
CA LEU A 44 5.73 -55.85 6.31
C LEU A 44 6.94 -55.72 5.35
N PRO A 45 7.99 -54.92 5.69
CA PRO A 45 8.17 -54.06 6.88
C PRO A 45 8.25 -52.55 6.57
N ALA A 46 8.26 -51.71 7.62
CA ALA A 46 8.29 -50.25 7.55
C ALA A 46 9.71 -49.66 7.66
N LEU A 47 9.89 -48.40 7.23
CA LEU A 47 10.98 -47.55 7.73
C LEU A 47 10.65 -46.05 7.66
N ILE A 48 10.76 -45.37 8.81
CA ILE A 48 10.64 -43.91 8.93
C ILE A 48 12.01 -43.28 8.66
N THR A 49 12.10 -42.29 7.77
CA THR A 49 13.16 -41.27 7.86
C THR A 49 12.67 -39.92 7.35
N SER A 50 12.67 -38.92 8.25
CA SER A 50 12.80 -37.52 7.84
C SER A 50 14.24 -37.30 7.39
N ARG A 51 14.47 -36.55 6.31
CA ARG A 51 15.83 -36.26 5.83
C ARG A 51 15.94 -34.87 5.22
N GLU A 52 16.73 -34.02 5.87
CA GLU A 52 17.14 -32.72 5.32
C GLU A 52 18.03 -32.93 4.07
N PRO A 53 17.98 -32.02 3.08
CA PRO A 53 18.91 -32.05 1.97
C PRO A 53 20.35 -31.72 2.45
N PRO A 54 21.38 -32.49 2.05
CA PRO A 54 22.73 -32.35 2.60
C PRO A 54 23.42 -31.05 2.14
N ALA A 55 24.06 -30.35 3.08
CA ALA A 55 24.67 -29.03 2.87
C ALA A 55 25.98 -29.01 2.05
N THR A 56 26.33 -30.11 1.35
CA THR A 56 27.67 -30.35 0.80
C THR A 56 27.89 -29.90 -0.66
N GLN A 57 26.85 -29.59 -1.44
CA GLN A 57 27.04 -29.18 -2.85
C GLN A 57 27.67 -27.78 -3.04
N LYS A 58 27.63 -26.89 -2.03
CA LYS A 58 28.09 -25.50 -2.16
C LYS A 58 29.61 -25.34 -2.25
N THR A 59 30.40 -26.37 -1.91
CA THR A 59 31.87 -26.33 -1.93
C THR A 59 32.47 -26.73 -3.29
N SER A 60 31.82 -27.65 -4.02
CA SER A 60 32.31 -28.18 -5.30
C SER A 60 32.48 -27.09 -6.36
N LEU A 61 31.44 -26.26 -6.53
CA LEU A 61 31.43 -25.13 -7.47
C LEU A 61 32.50 -24.05 -7.19
N ALA A 62 33.02 -23.96 -5.96
CA ALA A 62 34.08 -23.02 -5.62
C ALA A 62 35.47 -23.51 -6.05
N LEU A 63 35.69 -24.83 -6.05
CA LEU A 63 36.94 -25.45 -6.53
C LEU A 63 36.99 -25.52 -8.07
N SER A 64 35.86 -25.83 -8.73
CA SER A 64 35.82 -25.85 -10.20
C SER A 64 35.99 -24.47 -10.83
N THR A 65 35.45 -23.40 -10.21
CA THR A 65 35.59 -22.03 -10.73
C THR A 65 37.02 -21.51 -10.68
N VAL A 66 37.81 -21.87 -9.66
CA VAL A 66 39.25 -21.53 -9.61
C VAL A 66 40.04 -22.27 -10.69
N GLY A 67 39.70 -23.55 -10.96
CA GLY A 67 40.27 -24.30 -12.07
C GLY A 67 39.97 -23.67 -13.44
N LEU A 68 38.71 -23.30 -13.68
CA LEU A 68 38.28 -22.64 -14.91
C LEU A 68 38.96 -21.27 -15.11
N GLN A 69 39.06 -20.45 -14.06
CA GLN A 69 39.76 -19.17 -14.12
C GLN A 69 41.25 -19.35 -14.46
N ARG A 70 41.93 -20.33 -13.85
CA ARG A 70 43.33 -20.64 -14.16
C ARG A 70 43.51 -21.07 -15.63
N VAL A 71 42.69 -22.00 -16.11
CA VAL A 71 42.76 -22.49 -17.50
C VAL A 71 42.49 -21.36 -18.51
N TYR A 72 41.60 -20.42 -18.18
CA TYR A 72 41.37 -19.24 -19.00
C TYR A 72 42.58 -18.29 -19.04
N LEU A 73 43.23 -18.03 -17.89
CA LEU A 73 44.46 -17.21 -17.85
C LEU A 73 45.62 -17.87 -18.60
N GLU A 74 45.82 -19.18 -18.45
CA GLU A 74 46.79 -19.95 -19.25
C GLU A 74 46.47 -19.88 -20.77
N GLY A 75 45.18 -19.77 -21.12
CA GLY A 75 44.71 -19.48 -22.47
C GLY A 75 45.01 -18.05 -22.96
N LEU A 76 44.94 -17.04 -22.09
CA LEU A 76 45.34 -15.67 -22.42
C LEU A 76 46.85 -15.58 -22.69
N ASP A 77 47.68 -16.26 -21.89
CA ASP A 77 49.15 -16.29 -22.12
C ASP A 77 49.52 -17.03 -23.42
N TYR A 78 48.82 -18.11 -23.75
CA TYR A 78 48.92 -18.75 -25.07
C TYR A 78 48.55 -17.78 -26.22
N MET A 79 47.48 -16.99 -26.05
CA MET A 79 47.11 -15.96 -27.03
C MET A 79 48.13 -14.81 -27.11
N ARG A 80 48.72 -14.39 -25.99
CA ARG A 80 49.80 -13.38 -25.95
C ARG A 80 51.02 -13.86 -26.73
N SER A 81 51.38 -15.14 -26.65
CA SER A 81 52.43 -15.73 -27.50
C SER A 81 52.07 -15.64 -28.98
N HIS A 82 50.84 -15.96 -29.40
CA HIS A 82 50.46 -15.80 -30.82
C HIS A 82 50.54 -14.36 -31.31
N VAL A 83 50.26 -13.36 -30.45
CA VAL A 83 50.43 -11.94 -30.82
C VAL A 83 51.92 -11.58 -30.93
N THR A 84 52.77 -11.99 -29.99
CA THR A 84 54.23 -11.81 -30.09
C THR A 84 54.79 -12.46 -31.36
N ASN A 85 54.38 -13.69 -31.67
CA ASN A 85 54.82 -14.41 -32.88
C ASN A 85 54.39 -13.70 -34.18
N VAL A 86 53.34 -12.86 -34.17
CA VAL A 86 52.99 -12.03 -35.34
C VAL A 86 53.82 -10.76 -35.39
N GLU A 87 54.09 -10.10 -34.26
CA GLU A 87 54.98 -8.94 -34.19
C GLU A 87 56.41 -9.30 -34.66
N GLU A 88 56.96 -10.42 -34.20
CA GLU A 88 58.26 -10.95 -34.63
C GLU A 88 58.31 -11.26 -36.13
N GLU A 89 57.23 -11.82 -36.70
CA GLU A 89 57.12 -12.08 -38.14
C GLU A 89 57.00 -10.77 -38.96
N VAL A 90 56.28 -9.75 -38.47
CA VAL A 90 56.21 -8.43 -39.12
C VAL A 90 57.58 -7.77 -39.13
N GLU A 91 58.30 -7.80 -38.00
CA GLU A 91 59.62 -7.18 -37.89
C GLU A 91 60.65 -7.91 -38.75
N ARG A 92 60.62 -9.25 -38.81
CA ARG A 92 61.45 -10.00 -39.76
C ARG A 92 61.20 -9.55 -41.20
N VAL A 93 59.94 -9.37 -41.61
CA VAL A 93 59.61 -8.84 -42.95
C VAL A 93 60.07 -7.39 -43.15
N LYS A 94 60.02 -6.53 -42.11
CA LYS A 94 60.61 -5.18 -42.18
C LYS A 94 62.12 -5.25 -42.43
N ARG A 95 62.87 -6.10 -41.71
CA ARG A 95 64.32 -6.24 -41.83
C ARG A 95 64.76 -6.88 -43.15
N GLU A 96 64.13 -7.99 -43.53
CA GLU A 96 64.36 -8.68 -44.82
C GLU A 96 64.17 -7.72 -46.01
N PHE A 97 63.11 -6.90 -45.99
CA PHE A 97 62.82 -5.94 -47.06
C PHE A 97 63.83 -4.79 -47.14
N HIS A 98 64.28 -4.25 -46.01
CA HIS A 98 65.20 -3.11 -45.98
C HIS A 98 66.70 -3.49 -45.98
N LYS A 99 67.03 -4.78 -45.86
CA LYS A 99 68.40 -5.32 -45.78
C LYS A 99 69.18 -4.76 -44.59
N VAL A 100 68.57 -4.81 -43.41
CA VAL A 100 69.14 -4.35 -42.14
C VAL A 100 69.14 -5.50 -41.13
N ASP A 101 70.28 -5.80 -40.53
CA ASP A 101 70.39 -6.88 -39.52
C ASP A 101 69.80 -6.45 -38.15
N ASP A 102 70.09 -5.22 -37.71
CA ASP A 102 69.75 -4.66 -36.40
C ASP A 102 68.57 -3.66 -36.41
N GLU A 103 67.99 -3.41 -35.24
CA GLU A 103 66.67 -2.77 -35.05
C GLU A 103 66.73 -1.24 -34.80
N THR A 104 67.58 -0.50 -35.51
CA THR A 104 67.67 0.96 -35.31
C THR A 104 66.73 1.73 -36.24
N PHE A 105 65.85 2.57 -35.67
CA PHE A 105 64.83 3.39 -36.36
C PHE A 105 65.38 4.45 -37.38
N GLY A 106 66.67 4.42 -37.70
CA GLY A 106 67.30 5.18 -38.79
C GLY A 106 67.64 4.33 -40.02
N ASP A 107 67.84 3.03 -39.86
CA ASP A 107 68.68 2.23 -40.76
C ASP A 107 67.92 1.71 -41.99
N TYR A 108 66.59 1.73 -41.94
CA TYR A 108 65.71 1.47 -43.07
C TYR A 108 65.75 2.58 -44.15
N PHE A 109 66.05 3.84 -43.76
CA PHE A 109 65.98 5.00 -44.66
C PHE A 109 67.09 5.06 -45.73
N PRO A 110 68.37 4.72 -45.46
CA PRO A 110 69.41 4.61 -46.48
C PRO A 110 69.00 3.77 -47.70
N TYR A 111 68.37 2.62 -47.50
CA TYR A 111 67.92 1.75 -48.59
C TYR A 111 66.83 2.43 -49.44
N LEU A 112 65.77 2.93 -48.80
CA LEU A 112 64.68 3.61 -49.52
C LEU A 112 65.17 4.88 -50.25
N LYS A 113 66.15 5.58 -49.69
CA LYS A 113 66.79 6.74 -50.35
C LYS A 113 67.58 6.33 -51.59
N GLN A 114 68.33 5.24 -51.54
CA GLN A 114 69.04 4.69 -52.70
C GLN A 114 68.06 4.32 -53.82
N ILE A 115 66.98 3.59 -53.49
CA ILE A 115 65.95 3.23 -54.48
C ILE A 115 65.25 4.47 -55.04
N ASN A 116 64.92 5.47 -54.20
CA ASN A 116 64.38 6.75 -54.65
C ASN A 116 65.31 7.49 -55.62
N GLU A 117 66.61 7.52 -55.35
CA GLU A 117 67.60 8.14 -56.25
C GLU A 117 67.69 7.42 -57.60
N LEU A 118 67.66 6.08 -57.61
CA LEU A 118 67.60 5.28 -58.84
C LEU A 118 66.30 5.49 -59.62
N LEU A 119 65.15 5.58 -58.94
CA LEU A 119 63.84 5.88 -59.57
C LEU A 119 63.79 7.30 -60.16
N LEU A 120 64.43 8.29 -59.52
CA LEU A 120 64.59 9.65 -60.08
C LEU A 120 65.50 9.68 -61.30
N GLN A 121 66.58 8.88 -61.31
CA GLN A 121 67.46 8.72 -62.47
C GLN A 121 66.74 8.03 -63.63
N ALA A 122 66.02 6.94 -63.36
CA ALA A 122 65.17 6.24 -64.33
C ALA A 122 64.15 7.17 -65.00
N ASN A 123 63.37 7.93 -64.20
CA ASN A 123 62.46 8.95 -64.72
C ASN A 123 63.18 10.02 -65.55
N SER A 124 64.39 10.43 -65.14
CA SER A 124 65.18 11.39 -65.90
C SER A 124 65.62 10.87 -67.28
N THR A 125 65.92 9.57 -67.39
CA THR A 125 66.22 8.89 -68.67
C THR A 125 64.98 8.77 -69.55
N LEU A 126 63.86 8.23 -69.03
CA LEU A 126 62.61 8.13 -69.79
C LEU A 126 62.14 9.49 -70.34
N ARG A 127 62.30 10.57 -69.56
CA ARG A 127 61.96 11.93 -69.99
C ARG A 127 62.84 12.44 -71.15
N ARG A 128 64.11 12.04 -71.24
CA ARG A 128 64.98 12.35 -72.41
C ARG A 128 64.46 11.65 -73.67
N ASN A 129 63.96 10.42 -73.52
CA ASN A 129 63.34 9.62 -74.58
C ASN A 129 61.92 10.06 -74.94
N LYS A 130 61.43 11.18 -74.36
CA LYS A 130 60.07 11.74 -74.55
C LYS A 130 58.93 10.83 -74.07
N ILE A 131 59.24 9.83 -73.24
CA ILE A 131 58.24 8.97 -72.59
C ILE A 131 57.59 9.79 -71.45
N PRO A 132 56.26 9.79 -71.30
CA PRO A 132 55.58 10.49 -70.22
C PRO A 132 55.92 9.86 -68.87
N LEU A 133 56.09 10.70 -67.84
CA LEU A 133 56.33 10.23 -66.48
C LEU A 133 55.04 9.74 -65.85
N GLU A 134 55.06 8.52 -65.31
CA GLU A 134 53.95 7.94 -64.56
C GLU A 134 54.33 7.81 -63.07
N VAL A 135 53.33 7.95 -62.22
CA VAL A 135 53.46 7.70 -60.78
C VAL A 135 53.63 6.20 -60.56
N ILE A 136 54.64 5.79 -59.78
CA ILE A 136 54.89 4.39 -59.45
C ILE A 136 54.15 4.04 -58.15
N ASP A 137 52.88 3.70 -58.33
CA ASP A 137 51.94 3.29 -57.26
C ASP A 137 51.37 1.88 -57.48
N SER A 138 51.94 1.06 -58.38
CA SER A 138 51.51 -0.32 -58.58
C SER A 138 52.62 -1.24 -59.10
N ASP A 139 52.43 -2.56 -58.91
CA ASP A 139 53.21 -3.63 -59.54
C ASP A 139 53.26 -3.44 -61.07
N THR A 140 52.10 -3.23 -61.68
CA THR A 140 51.94 -3.03 -63.12
C THR A 140 52.72 -1.82 -63.66
N ARG A 141 52.80 -0.72 -62.92
CA ARG A 141 53.57 0.47 -63.33
C ARG A 141 55.07 0.32 -63.06
N LEU A 142 55.47 -0.37 -61.99
CA LEU A 142 56.88 -0.68 -61.72
C LEU A 142 57.46 -1.65 -62.77
N VAL A 143 56.70 -2.67 -63.18
CA VAL A 143 57.07 -3.56 -64.30
C VAL A 143 57.16 -2.79 -65.63
N LYS A 144 56.22 -1.88 -65.90
CA LYS A 144 56.22 -1.04 -67.10
C LYS A 144 57.45 -0.12 -67.14
N LEU A 145 57.79 0.53 -66.03
CA LEU A 145 59.02 1.31 -65.87
C LEU A 145 60.27 0.47 -66.16
N LEU A 146 60.38 -0.72 -65.55
CA LEU A 146 61.52 -1.63 -65.77
C LEU A 146 61.67 -2.04 -67.24
N ASN A 147 60.56 -2.34 -67.94
CA ASN A 147 60.62 -2.70 -69.36
C ASN A 147 61.00 -1.50 -70.24
N GLN A 148 60.45 -0.30 -69.98
CA GLN A 148 60.84 0.92 -70.70
C GLN A 148 62.31 1.31 -70.51
N LEU A 149 62.92 0.97 -69.36
CA LEU A 149 64.36 1.15 -69.13
C LEU A 149 65.21 0.10 -69.86
N ARG A 150 64.72 -1.13 -70.01
CA ARG A 150 65.38 -2.20 -70.79
C ARG A 150 65.31 -1.97 -72.30
N GLU A 151 64.34 -1.18 -72.76
CA GLU A 151 64.17 -0.74 -74.15
C GLU A 151 64.99 0.54 -74.49
N ASP A 152 65.71 1.13 -73.52
CA ASP A 152 66.64 2.24 -73.76
C ASP A 152 67.84 1.78 -74.63
N PRO A 153 68.36 2.60 -75.57
CA PRO A 153 69.53 2.25 -76.37
C PRO A 153 70.85 2.19 -75.58
N THR A 154 70.88 2.68 -74.34
CA THR A 154 72.05 2.81 -73.46
C THR A 154 71.68 2.54 -71.98
N PRO A 155 71.12 1.36 -71.65
CA PRO A 155 70.54 1.11 -70.34
C PRO A 155 71.62 1.00 -69.26
N ASP A 156 71.40 1.67 -68.12
CA ASP A 156 72.18 1.38 -66.90
C ASP A 156 71.71 0.06 -66.30
N MET A 157 72.41 -1.02 -66.67
CA MET A 157 72.07 -2.36 -66.21
C MET A 157 72.13 -2.50 -64.69
N MET A 158 73.01 -1.79 -63.98
CA MET A 158 73.07 -1.89 -62.51
C MET A 158 71.87 -1.20 -61.86
N ALA A 159 71.40 -0.08 -62.41
CA ALA A 159 70.15 0.54 -61.99
C ALA A 159 68.94 -0.35 -62.30
N VAL A 160 68.88 -0.94 -63.50
CA VAL A 160 67.79 -1.85 -63.92
C VAL A 160 67.75 -3.11 -63.06
N ASP A 161 68.89 -3.74 -62.77
CA ASP A 161 68.97 -4.92 -61.92
C ASP A 161 68.57 -4.59 -60.48
N THR A 162 69.10 -3.50 -59.90
CA THR A 162 68.75 -3.07 -58.53
C THR A 162 67.24 -2.77 -58.40
N LEU A 163 66.65 -2.09 -59.37
CA LEU A 163 65.21 -1.81 -59.40
C LEU A 163 64.36 -3.08 -59.68
N THR A 164 64.91 -4.06 -60.40
CA THR A 164 64.28 -5.38 -60.60
C THR A 164 64.26 -6.18 -59.29
N THR A 165 65.38 -6.17 -58.55
CA THR A 165 65.49 -6.75 -57.21
C THR A 165 64.50 -6.10 -56.24
N PHE A 166 64.46 -4.76 -56.17
CA PHE A 166 63.48 -4.02 -55.36
C PHE A 166 62.03 -4.39 -55.72
N TRP A 167 61.70 -4.49 -57.01
CA TRP A 167 60.37 -4.95 -57.45
C TRP A 167 60.03 -6.35 -56.92
N THR A 168 60.95 -7.32 -57.06
CA THR A 168 60.73 -8.68 -56.54
C THR A 168 60.61 -8.73 -55.02
N GLU A 169 61.30 -7.84 -54.30
CA GLU A 169 61.22 -7.71 -52.84
C GLU A 169 59.88 -7.12 -52.41
N VAL A 170 59.45 -5.98 -52.99
CA VAL A 170 58.12 -5.39 -52.71
C VAL A 170 57.02 -6.43 -52.95
N LYS A 171 57.07 -7.16 -54.07
CA LYS A 171 56.08 -8.18 -54.43
C LYS A 171 56.07 -9.35 -53.46
N THR A 172 57.25 -9.83 -53.04
CA THR A 172 57.39 -10.90 -52.06
C THR A 172 56.90 -10.47 -50.68
N SER A 173 57.35 -9.31 -50.18
CA SER A 173 56.92 -8.76 -48.89
C SER A 173 55.42 -8.49 -48.86
N ALA A 174 54.82 -7.94 -49.93
CA ALA A 174 53.37 -7.73 -50.01
C ALA A 174 52.59 -9.04 -49.90
N HIS A 175 53.04 -10.11 -50.57
CA HIS A 175 52.43 -11.44 -50.46
C HIS A 175 52.58 -12.04 -49.06
N THR A 176 53.79 -11.99 -48.48
CA THR A 176 54.05 -12.46 -47.10
C THR A 176 53.19 -11.71 -46.08
N LEU A 177 53.00 -10.40 -46.23
CA LEU A 177 52.13 -9.59 -45.37
C LEU A 177 50.65 -9.92 -45.54
N GLN A 178 50.20 -10.27 -46.76
CA GLN A 178 48.85 -10.79 -46.96
C GLN A 178 48.64 -12.11 -46.19
N CYS A 179 49.56 -13.06 -46.35
CA CYS A 179 49.51 -14.33 -45.62
C CYS A 179 49.59 -14.13 -44.10
N LEU A 180 50.34 -13.13 -43.62
CA LEU A 180 50.44 -12.78 -42.21
C LEU A 180 49.16 -12.14 -41.65
N LEU A 181 48.46 -11.31 -42.44
CA LEU A 181 47.12 -10.79 -42.10
C LEU A 181 46.07 -11.91 -42.06
N GLU A 182 46.12 -12.86 -42.98
CA GLU A 182 45.25 -14.04 -43.00
C GLU A 182 45.51 -14.96 -41.79
N LYS A 183 46.79 -15.19 -41.46
CA LYS A 183 47.25 -15.89 -40.26
C LYS A 183 46.73 -15.20 -38.99
N PHE A 184 46.97 -13.88 -38.81
CA PHE A 184 46.48 -13.11 -37.68
C PHE A 184 44.95 -13.16 -37.57
N HIS A 185 44.23 -13.04 -38.69
CA HIS A 185 42.77 -13.12 -38.69
C HIS A 185 42.29 -14.48 -38.14
N ALA A 186 42.87 -15.59 -38.60
CA ALA A 186 42.49 -16.94 -38.21
C ALA A 186 42.96 -17.34 -36.80
N THR A 187 44.17 -16.93 -36.37
CA THR A 187 44.76 -17.38 -35.08
C THR A 187 44.51 -16.43 -33.92
N VAL A 188 44.38 -15.12 -34.17
CA VAL A 188 44.19 -14.08 -33.15
C VAL A 188 42.77 -13.54 -33.19
N PHE A 189 42.40 -12.79 -34.24
CA PHE A 189 41.15 -12.03 -34.29
C PHE A 189 39.90 -12.91 -34.13
N GLN A 190 39.80 -13.99 -34.91
CA GLN A 190 38.69 -14.94 -34.81
C GLN A 190 38.59 -15.58 -33.41
N ARG A 191 39.70 -15.85 -32.72
CA ARG A 191 39.67 -16.44 -31.37
C ARG A 191 39.22 -15.43 -30.32
N LEU A 192 39.70 -14.18 -30.39
CA LEU A 192 39.22 -13.09 -29.55
C LEU A 192 37.72 -12.86 -29.75
N SER A 193 37.28 -12.72 -31.01
CA SER A 193 35.87 -12.51 -31.36
C SER A 193 34.95 -13.66 -30.95
N ASN A 194 35.40 -14.91 -30.99
CA ASN A 194 34.59 -16.07 -30.55
C ASN A 194 34.53 -16.23 -29.03
N ASN A 195 35.46 -15.61 -28.28
CA ASN A 195 35.42 -15.53 -26.81
C ASN A 195 34.62 -14.32 -26.30
N TYR A 196 34.14 -13.44 -27.18
CA TYR A 196 33.38 -12.25 -26.80
C TYR A 196 31.96 -12.58 -26.32
N ILE A 197 31.52 -11.90 -25.26
CA ILE A 197 30.21 -12.11 -24.61
C ILE A 197 29.04 -11.51 -25.42
N GLY A 198 29.33 -10.69 -26.44
CA GLY A 198 28.35 -9.87 -27.18
C GLY A 198 27.07 -10.57 -27.64
N GLY A 199 27.16 -11.84 -28.04
CA GLY A 199 26.00 -12.63 -28.49
C GLY A 199 24.87 -12.78 -27.45
N ASN A 200 25.16 -12.62 -26.15
CA ASN A 200 24.21 -12.70 -25.05
C ASN A 200 24.11 -11.39 -24.22
N SER A 201 24.68 -10.28 -24.72
CA SER A 201 24.82 -9.02 -23.95
C SER A 201 23.50 -8.42 -23.46
N ALA A 202 22.41 -8.56 -24.24
CA ALA A 202 21.12 -7.93 -23.99
C ALA A 202 20.43 -8.32 -22.67
N GLU A 203 20.75 -9.49 -22.10
CA GLU A 203 20.17 -9.96 -20.83
C GLU A 203 21.06 -9.65 -19.60
N ILE A 204 22.32 -9.26 -19.81
CA ILE A 204 23.32 -9.16 -18.73
C ILE A 204 23.35 -7.74 -18.14
N LEU A 205 22.38 -7.46 -17.26
CA LEU A 205 22.27 -6.21 -16.49
C LEU A 205 23.31 -6.07 -15.35
N VAL A 206 24.57 -6.44 -15.62
CA VAL A 206 25.69 -6.34 -14.67
C VAL A 206 26.65 -5.25 -15.16
N PRO A 207 26.88 -4.16 -14.40
CA PRO A 207 27.68 -3.02 -14.87
C PRO A 207 29.10 -3.36 -15.33
N VAL A 208 29.75 -4.33 -14.67
CA VAL A 208 31.09 -4.83 -15.04
C VAL A 208 31.08 -5.45 -16.45
N CYS A 209 30.04 -6.21 -16.78
CA CYS A 209 29.86 -6.83 -18.09
C CYS A 209 29.48 -5.81 -19.17
N GLN A 210 28.72 -4.77 -18.80
CA GLN A 210 28.33 -3.68 -19.71
C GLN A 210 29.54 -2.82 -20.10
N GLN A 211 30.39 -2.44 -19.14
CA GLN A 211 31.63 -1.71 -19.45
C GLN A 211 32.55 -2.56 -20.34
N TYR A 212 32.77 -3.82 -19.96
CA TYR A 212 33.56 -4.76 -20.78
C TYR A 212 33.03 -4.91 -22.21
N ALA A 213 31.71 -4.99 -22.40
CA ALA A 213 31.12 -5.07 -23.75
C ALA A 213 31.49 -3.85 -24.63
N LEU A 214 31.37 -2.64 -24.08
CA LEU A 214 31.77 -1.40 -24.76
C LEU A 214 33.29 -1.37 -25.07
N ASP A 215 34.12 -1.74 -24.09
CA ASP A 215 35.58 -1.77 -24.25
C ASP A 215 36.01 -2.70 -25.40
N ILE A 216 35.35 -3.87 -25.52
CA ILE A 216 35.64 -4.84 -26.60
C ILE A 216 35.03 -4.41 -27.95
N GLU A 217 33.88 -3.74 -27.98
CA GLU A 217 33.30 -3.22 -29.22
C GLU A 217 34.20 -2.16 -29.91
N ASP A 218 34.84 -1.28 -29.14
CA ASP A 218 35.83 -0.34 -29.68
C ASP A 218 37.11 -1.07 -30.18
N PHE A 219 37.61 -2.09 -29.47
CA PHE A 219 38.76 -2.90 -29.94
C PHE A 219 38.44 -3.70 -31.21
N LEU A 220 37.24 -4.29 -31.32
CA LEU A 220 36.77 -4.97 -32.52
C LEU A 220 36.75 -4.03 -33.72
N LYS A 221 36.20 -2.83 -33.52
CA LYS A 221 36.03 -1.79 -34.54
C LYS A 221 37.36 -1.22 -35.02
N ASP A 222 38.34 -0.99 -34.13
CA ASP A 222 39.69 -0.61 -34.54
C ASP A 222 40.35 -1.73 -35.34
N MET A 223 40.41 -2.96 -34.81
CA MET A 223 41.08 -4.06 -35.50
C MET A 223 40.48 -4.38 -36.86
N ASP A 224 39.15 -4.36 -37.02
CA ASP A 224 38.50 -4.62 -38.31
C ASP A 224 38.74 -3.47 -39.31
N ASN A 225 38.82 -2.23 -38.84
CA ASN A 225 39.24 -1.08 -39.64
C ASN A 225 40.71 -1.19 -40.08
N GLN A 226 41.67 -1.41 -39.18
CA GLN A 226 43.09 -1.58 -39.53
C GLN A 226 43.28 -2.77 -40.51
N MET A 227 42.62 -3.90 -40.24
CA MET A 227 42.67 -5.11 -41.07
C MET A 227 42.06 -4.89 -42.45
N THR A 228 40.93 -4.20 -42.55
CA THR A 228 40.29 -3.86 -43.82
C THR A 228 41.15 -2.90 -44.62
N ASN A 229 41.71 -1.86 -43.99
CA ASN A 229 42.59 -0.90 -44.66
C ASN A 229 43.88 -1.58 -45.16
N ALA A 230 44.52 -2.45 -44.35
CA ALA A 230 45.69 -3.21 -44.76
C ALA A 230 45.40 -4.16 -45.95
N ARG A 231 44.25 -4.87 -45.91
CA ARG A 231 43.78 -5.71 -47.03
C ARG A 231 43.50 -4.90 -48.29
N LEU A 232 42.89 -3.72 -48.18
CA LEU A 232 42.62 -2.84 -49.31
C LEU A 232 43.92 -2.27 -49.92
N VAL A 233 44.86 -1.81 -49.09
CA VAL A 233 46.19 -1.34 -49.53
C VAL A 233 46.92 -2.44 -50.30
N LEU A 234 47.05 -3.65 -49.73
CA LEU A 234 47.68 -4.78 -50.41
C LEU A 234 46.97 -5.16 -51.71
N LYS A 235 45.63 -5.29 -51.70
CA LYS A 235 44.85 -5.62 -52.91
C LYS A 235 44.95 -4.53 -53.99
N SER A 236 45.16 -3.27 -53.61
CA SER A 236 45.31 -2.17 -54.55
C SER A 236 46.69 -2.12 -55.23
N PHE A 237 47.70 -2.79 -54.67
CA PHE A 237 49.07 -2.80 -55.22
C PHE A 237 49.16 -3.27 -56.68
N ASP A 238 48.29 -4.17 -57.15
CA ASP A 238 48.29 -4.61 -58.55
C ASP A 238 47.88 -3.49 -59.54
N SER A 239 47.06 -2.53 -59.11
CA SER A 239 46.32 -1.59 -59.99
C SER A 239 46.48 -0.11 -59.68
N GLY A 240 46.88 0.26 -58.45
CA GLY A 240 47.19 1.63 -58.02
C GLY A 240 46.87 1.84 -56.54
N LEU A 241 47.87 2.17 -55.74
CA LEU A 241 47.77 2.30 -54.28
C LEU A 241 46.80 3.41 -53.83
N HIS A 242 45.87 3.05 -52.94
CA HIS A 242 44.99 3.97 -52.22
C HIS A 242 45.78 4.81 -51.19
N ARG A 243 46.31 5.96 -51.64
CA ARG A 243 47.08 6.90 -50.81
C ARG A 243 46.30 7.45 -49.60
N ASP A 244 44.97 7.45 -49.70
CA ASP A 244 44.01 7.84 -48.67
C ASP A 244 43.95 6.84 -47.50
N LEU A 245 44.36 5.59 -47.70
CA LEU A 245 44.47 4.55 -46.67
C LEU A 245 45.88 4.48 -46.04
N MET A 246 46.86 5.19 -46.60
CA MET A 246 48.23 5.24 -46.08
C MET A 246 48.30 6.09 -44.80
N ASP A 247 49.05 5.60 -43.82
CA ASP A 247 49.13 6.18 -42.49
C ASP A 247 50.05 7.40 -42.39
N LYS A 248 49.70 8.27 -41.43
CA LYS A 248 50.57 9.35 -40.95
C LYS A 248 51.34 8.85 -39.72
N SER A 249 52.25 7.90 -39.93
CA SER A 249 53.17 7.43 -38.90
C SER A 249 54.45 8.29 -38.92
N ALA A 250 55.19 8.33 -37.80
CA ALA A 250 56.45 9.08 -37.72
C ALA A 250 57.50 8.57 -38.75
N PHE A 251 57.34 7.35 -39.26
CA PHE A 251 58.12 6.85 -40.39
C PHE A 251 57.68 7.47 -41.71
N SER A 252 56.38 7.52 -42.02
CA SER A 252 55.89 8.10 -43.28
C SER A 252 56.15 9.60 -43.37
N GLU A 253 56.08 10.33 -42.25
CA GLU A 253 56.50 11.74 -42.17
C GLU A 253 57.98 11.94 -42.51
N ARG A 254 58.88 11.11 -41.99
CA ARG A 254 60.30 11.11 -42.38
C ARG A 254 60.52 10.69 -43.84
N LEU A 255 59.78 9.70 -44.33
CA LEU A 255 59.89 9.22 -45.70
C LEU A 255 59.50 10.32 -46.72
N VAL A 256 58.47 11.12 -46.42
CA VAL A 256 58.05 12.29 -47.22
C VAL A 256 59.12 13.39 -47.28
N VAL A 257 60.01 13.48 -46.28
CA VAL A 257 61.15 14.42 -46.27
C VAL A 257 62.35 13.89 -47.06
N LEU A 258 62.55 12.57 -47.09
CA LEU A 258 63.74 11.93 -47.66
C LEU A 258 63.56 11.39 -49.09
N CYS A 259 62.33 11.09 -49.50
CA CYS A 259 61.99 10.47 -50.79
C CYS A 259 60.78 11.18 -51.44
N ASP A 260 60.70 11.16 -52.79
CA ASP A 260 59.53 11.66 -53.51
C ASP A 260 58.39 10.64 -53.47
N THR A 261 57.72 10.56 -52.32
CA THR A 261 56.51 9.75 -52.12
C THR A 261 55.31 10.24 -52.94
N LYS A 262 55.40 11.40 -53.63
CA LYS A 262 54.36 11.83 -54.58
C LYS A 262 54.53 11.17 -55.93
N ALA A 263 55.78 10.97 -56.38
CA ALA A 263 56.13 10.20 -57.58
C ALA A 263 56.13 8.69 -57.31
N PHE A 264 56.61 8.24 -56.14
CA PHE A 264 56.87 6.84 -55.82
C PHE A 264 56.20 6.36 -54.50
N PRO A 265 54.85 6.36 -54.39
CA PRO A 265 54.16 5.82 -53.21
C PRO A 265 54.57 4.41 -52.79
N VAL A 266 55.01 3.57 -53.74
CA VAL A 266 55.46 2.19 -53.49
C VAL A 266 56.57 2.09 -52.42
N LEU A 267 57.39 3.12 -52.26
CA LEU A 267 58.45 3.18 -51.23
C LEU A 267 57.91 3.09 -49.78
N GLY A 268 56.66 3.51 -49.56
CA GLY A 268 56.02 3.47 -48.24
C GLY A 268 55.21 2.18 -47.98
N LEU A 269 54.94 1.37 -49.00
CA LEU A 269 53.93 0.29 -48.95
C LEU A 269 54.21 -0.74 -47.85
N VAL A 270 55.41 -1.30 -47.82
CA VAL A 270 55.75 -2.39 -46.88
C VAL A 270 55.69 -1.87 -45.44
N HIS A 271 56.26 -0.69 -45.16
CA HIS A 271 56.26 -0.14 -43.81
C HIS A 271 54.85 0.27 -43.34
N ASP A 272 53.99 0.79 -44.22
CA ASP A 272 52.60 1.14 -43.91
C ASP A 272 51.78 -0.08 -43.47
N VAL A 273 51.83 -1.16 -44.26
CA VAL A 273 51.11 -2.41 -43.97
C VAL A 273 51.67 -3.06 -42.71
N CYS A 274 52.99 -3.06 -42.51
CA CYS A 274 53.59 -3.53 -41.26
C CYS A 274 53.14 -2.70 -40.04
N ASP A 275 53.10 -1.36 -40.13
CA ASP A 275 52.64 -0.50 -39.03
C ASP A 275 51.16 -0.77 -38.69
N LYS A 276 50.30 -1.03 -39.68
CA LYS A 276 48.90 -1.44 -39.46
C LYS A 276 48.80 -2.78 -38.73
N ILE A 277 49.61 -3.78 -39.09
CA ILE A 277 49.62 -5.07 -38.38
C ILE A 277 50.15 -4.91 -36.94
N VAL A 278 51.21 -4.12 -36.72
CA VAL A 278 51.73 -3.82 -35.37
C VAL A 278 50.67 -3.14 -34.50
N ARG A 279 49.85 -2.23 -35.07
CA ARG A 279 48.69 -1.66 -34.35
C ARG A 279 47.64 -2.71 -34.02
N MET A 280 47.29 -3.60 -34.95
CA MET A 280 46.35 -4.69 -34.68
C MET A 280 46.86 -5.61 -33.55
N CYS A 281 48.16 -5.90 -33.51
CA CYS A 281 48.78 -6.61 -32.40
C CYS A 281 48.73 -5.82 -31.09
N ALA A 282 48.99 -4.52 -31.10
CA ALA A 282 48.87 -3.66 -29.92
C ALA A 282 47.42 -3.60 -29.38
N THR A 283 46.41 -3.50 -30.25
CA THR A 283 44.99 -3.54 -29.86
C THR A 283 44.60 -4.93 -29.34
N ALA A 284 45.12 -6.01 -29.93
CA ALA A 284 44.96 -7.37 -29.40
C ALA A 284 45.62 -7.55 -28.01
N ARG A 285 46.78 -6.92 -27.74
CA ARG A 285 47.40 -6.88 -26.40
C ARG A 285 46.55 -6.11 -25.39
N GLN A 286 45.92 -5.00 -25.80
CA GLN A 286 45.00 -4.23 -24.95
C GLN A 286 43.75 -5.04 -24.60
N TRP A 287 43.15 -5.75 -25.56
CA TRP A 287 42.09 -6.72 -25.31
C TRP A 287 42.54 -7.81 -24.33
N LEU A 288 43.66 -8.49 -24.58
CA LEU A 288 44.16 -9.57 -23.71
C LEU A 288 44.55 -9.10 -22.29
N ALA A 289 44.81 -7.81 -22.09
CA ALA A 289 44.96 -7.19 -20.76
C ALA A 289 43.61 -6.78 -20.15
N ARG A 290 42.59 -6.47 -20.98
CA ARG A 290 41.23 -6.18 -20.53
C ARG A 290 40.49 -7.43 -20.06
N ASP A 291 40.65 -8.55 -20.75
CA ASP A 291 40.11 -9.88 -20.37
C ASP A 291 40.60 -10.31 -18.99
N GLU A 292 41.90 -10.17 -18.72
CA GLU A 292 42.48 -10.49 -17.40
C GLU A 292 41.90 -9.60 -16.30
N ARG A 293 41.85 -8.28 -16.51
CA ARG A 293 41.22 -7.33 -15.57
C ARG A 293 39.76 -7.66 -15.31
N PHE A 294 39.00 -7.96 -16.37
CA PHE A 294 37.58 -8.33 -16.29
C PHE A 294 37.35 -9.59 -15.44
N MET A 295 38.22 -10.60 -15.57
CA MET A 295 38.16 -11.80 -14.74
C MET A 295 38.41 -11.51 -13.25
N HIS A 296 39.28 -10.55 -12.92
CA HIS A 296 39.47 -10.08 -11.54
C HIS A 296 38.29 -9.22 -11.04
N GLU A 297 37.76 -8.32 -11.87
CA GLU A 297 36.59 -7.49 -11.58
C GLU A 297 35.36 -8.35 -11.27
N ILE A 298 35.03 -9.32 -12.14
CA ILE A 298 33.95 -10.29 -11.90
C ILE A 298 34.20 -11.11 -10.62
N SER A 299 35.44 -11.54 -10.37
CA SER A 299 35.78 -12.29 -9.16
C SER A 299 35.51 -11.49 -7.88
N SER A 300 35.84 -10.20 -7.86
CA SER A 300 35.54 -9.30 -6.74
C SER A 300 34.04 -9.03 -6.64
N PHE A 301 33.37 -8.69 -7.75
CA PHE A 301 31.93 -8.44 -7.80
C PHE A 301 31.10 -9.64 -7.30
N ILE A 302 31.48 -10.87 -7.66
CA ILE A 302 30.86 -12.11 -7.15
C ILE A 302 31.13 -12.27 -5.65
N ARG A 303 32.34 -12.00 -5.17
CA ARG A 303 32.70 -12.10 -3.73
C ARG A 303 31.95 -11.08 -2.88
N GLU A 304 31.86 -9.85 -3.34
CA GLU A 304 31.14 -8.74 -2.72
C GLU A 304 29.63 -9.01 -2.72
N THR A 305 29.06 -9.38 -3.86
CA THR A 305 27.63 -9.72 -3.99
C THR A 305 27.26 -10.91 -3.10
N ARG A 306 28.07 -11.99 -3.06
CA ARG A 306 27.88 -13.11 -2.12
C ARG A 306 27.92 -12.64 -0.66
N THR A 307 28.76 -11.67 -0.33
CA THR A 307 28.89 -11.12 1.04
C THR A 307 27.69 -10.22 1.40
N ALA A 308 27.24 -9.37 0.48
CA ALA A 308 26.05 -8.54 0.62
C ALA A 308 24.77 -9.39 0.76
N THR A 309 24.63 -10.44 -0.04
CA THR A 309 23.51 -11.39 0.04
C THR A 309 23.50 -12.14 1.37
N ARG A 310 24.65 -12.62 1.88
CA ARG A 310 24.76 -13.23 3.22
C ARG A 310 24.34 -12.25 4.34
N LYS A 311 24.74 -10.98 4.26
CA LYS A 311 24.30 -9.94 5.22
C LYS A 311 22.79 -9.71 5.15
N ARG A 312 22.22 -9.59 3.94
CA ARG A 312 20.77 -9.46 3.73
C ARG A 312 19.99 -10.68 4.24
N GLU A 313 20.53 -11.89 4.07
CA GLU A 313 19.93 -13.14 4.57
C GLU A 313 19.92 -13.17 6.12
N GLN A 314 21.01 -12.77 6.78
CA GLN A 314 21.06 -12.64 8.24
C GLN A 314 20.07 -11.59 8.78
N VAL A 315 19.92 -10.44 8.11
CA VAL A 315 18.91 -9.43 8.45
C VAL A 315 17.50 -10.01 8.28
N LEU A 316 17.22 -10.69 7.16
CA LEU A 316 15.92 -11.32 6.89
C LEU A 316 15.58 -12.40 7.93
N GLN A 317 16.55 -13.21 8.37
CA GLN A 317 16.36 -14.17 9.46
C GLN A 317 16.05 -13.46 10.80
N THR A 318 16.74 -12.35 11.07
CA THR A 318 16.54 -11.54 12.29
C THR A 318 15.14 -10.91 12.32
N GLU A 319 14.67 -10.33 11.22
CA GLU A 319 13.30 -9.79 11.12
C GLU A 319 12.25 -10.90 11.21
N LYS A 320 12.47 -12.07 10.58
CA LYS A 320 11.58 -13.24 10.75
C LYS A 320 11.52 -13.73 12.20
N GLN A 321 12.60 -13.59 12.99
CA GLN A 321 12.56 -13.89 14.42
C GLN A 321 11.80 -12.82 15.23
N LYS A 322 11.98 -11.52 14.91
CA LYS A 322 11.20 -10.43 15.51
C LYS A 322 9.71 -10.59 15.22
N GLN A 323 9.34 -10.87 13.98
CA GLN A 323 7.96 -11.14 13.56
C GLN A 323 7.33 -12.26 14.41
N LYS A 324 7.99 -13.41 14.54
CA LYS A 324 7.50 -14.52 15.38
C LYS A 324 7.32 -14.15 16.86
N ARG A 325 8.14 -13.25 17.40
CA ARG A 325 7.96 -12.71 18.76
C ARG A 325 6.74 -11.79 18.85
N VAL A 326 6.54 -10.90 17.87
CA VAL A 326 5.37 -10.03 17.78
C VAL A 326 4.09 -10.85 17.63
N GLU A 327 4.05 -11.84 16.73
CA GLU A 327 2.92 -12.76 16.55
C GLU A 327 2.57 -13.51 17.84
N LYS A 328 3.58 -14.00 18.59
CA LYS A 328 3.35 -14.62 19.90
C LYS A 328 2.74 -13.62 20.90
N ASN A 329 3.26 -12.40 20.96
CA ASN A 329 2.77 -11.37 21.86
C ASN A 329 1.33 -10.95 21.52
N VAL A 330 0.99 -10.81 20.22
CA VAL A 330 -0.38 -10.54 19.76
C VAL A 330 -1.33 -11.65 20.18
N ARG A 331 -0.97 -12.93 20.00
CA ARG A 331 -1.80 -14.06 20.47
C ARG A 331 -1.99 -14.06 21.98
N VAL A 332 -0.95 -13.72 22.77
CA VAL A 332 -1.06 -13.60 24.23
C VAL A 332 -1.98 -12.44 24.63
N ALA A 333 -1.86 -11.29 23.98
CA ALA A 333 -2.73 -10.13 24.22
C ALA A 333 -4.19 -10.42 23.84
N GLN A 334 -4.43 -11.11 22.72
CA GLN A 334 -5.77 -11.52 22.27
C GLN A 334 -6.41 -12.53 23.24
N ASN A 335 -5.65 -13.51 23.73
CA ASN A 335 -6.11 -14.46 24.76
C ASN A 335 -6.39 -13.76 26.10
N LEU A 336 -5.62 -12.74 26.47
CA LEU A 336 -5.85 -11.94 27.67
C LEU A 336 -7.11 -11.07 27.53
N LEU A 337 -7.30 -10.43 26.37
CA LEU A 337 -8.51 -9.66 26.05
C LEU A 337 -9.76 -10.53 26.12
N GLN A 338 -9.72 -11.73 25.56
CA GLN A 338 -10.84 -12.68 25.60
C GLN A 338 -11.19 -13.09 27.04
N ARG A 339 -10.20 -13.47 27.85
CA ARG A 339 -10.39 -13.75 29.29
C ARG A 339 -10.92 -12.56 30.09
N ASN A 340 -10.53 -11.34 29.72
CA ASN A 340 -11.02 -10.14 30.39
C ASN A 340 -12.47 -9.83 30.00
N LYS A 341 -12.92 -10.16 28.78
CA LYS A 341 -14.34 -10.11 28.40
C LYS A 341 -15.17 -11.14 29.17
N GLU A 342 -14.69 -12.39 29.25
CA GLU A 342 -15.34 -13.47 30.01
C GLU A 342 -15.50 -13.10 31.49
N LYS A 343 -14.46 -12.49 32.10
CA LYS A 343 -14.54 -11.95 33.47
C LYS A 343 -15.49 -10.77 33.61
N LEU A 344 -15.54 -9.86 32.62
CA LEU A 344 -16.45 -8.73 32.65
C LEU A 344 -17.91 -9.22 32.62
N GLN A 345 -18.23 -10.17 31.75
CA GLN A 345 -19.57 -10.79 31.67
C GLN A 345 -19.99 -11.48 32.97
N LEU A 346 -19.06 -12.13 33.68
CA LEU A 346 -19.32 -12.70 35.01
C LEU A 346 -19.62 -11.59 36.04
N ILE A 347 -18.84 -10.51 36.06
CA ILE A 347 -19.07 -9.37 36.97
C ILE A 347 -20.39 -8.65 36.65
N GLU A 348 -20.75 -8.52 35.36
CA GLU A 348 -22.03 -7.96 34.91
C GLU A 348 -23.21 -8.82 35.37
N ALA A 349 -23.09 -10.15 35.34
CA ALA A 349 -24.10 -11.07 35.86
C ALA A 349 -24.19 -11.06 37.41
N ASP A 350 -23.05 -11.08 38.11
CA ASP A 350 -22.99 -10.97 39.57
C ASP A 350 -23.63 -9.65 40.07
N LEU A 351 -23.42 -8.54 39.34
CA LEU A 351 -24.05 -7.26 39.62
C LEU A 351 -25.56 -7.29 39.43
N GLN A 352 -26.06 -7.91 38.34
CA GLN A 352 -27.51 -8.07 38.12
C GLN A 352 -28.15 -8.91 39.24
N GLU A 353 -27.53 -10.02 39.65
CA GLU A 353 -28.05 -10.85 40.74
C GLU A 353 -28.04 -10.08 42.09
N LEU A 354 -27.04 -9.23 42.33
CA LEU A 354 -26.97 -8.36 43.51
C LEU A 354 -28.01 -7.23 43.47
N GLU A 355 -28.33 -6.67 42.31
CA GLU A 355 -29.42 -5.70 42.15
C GLU A 355 -30.79 -6.34 42.37
N GLU A 356 -31.02 -7.56 41.87
CA GLU A 356 -32.24 -8.34 42.16
C GLU A 356 -32.37 -8.67 43.66
N LYS A 357 -31.27 -9.10 44.30
CA LYS A 357 -31.21 -9.34 45.77
C LYS A 357 -31.48 -8.06 46.57
N LEU A 358 -30.99 -6.90 46.11
CA LEU A 358 -31.26 -5.62 46.74
C LEU A 358 -32.73 -5.19 46.58
N ASN A 359 -33.31 -5.39 45.40
CA ASN A 359 -34.70 -5.02 45.11
C ASN A 359 -35.70 -5.92 45.82
N THR A 360 -35.47 -7.24 45.85
CA THR A 360 -36.27 -8.19 46.64
C THR A 360 -36.16 -7.89 48.14
N SER A 361 -34.96 -7.62 48.66
CA SER A 361 -34.77 -7.22 50.08
C SER A 361 -35.50 -5.91 50.43
N ARG A 362 -35.49 -4.92 49.53
CA ARG A 362 -36.27 -3.67 49.69
C ARG A 362 -37.78 -3.92 49.71
N GLU A 363 -38.29 -4.84 48.89
CA GLU A 363 -39.72 -5.15 48.86
C GLU A 363 -40.14 -6.02 50.07
N GLU A 364 -39.27 -6.91 50.55
CA GLU A 364 -39.43 -7.54 51.86
C GLU A 364 -39.46 -6.51 52.99
N GLN A 365 -38.62 -5.48 52.96
CA GLN A 365 -38.62 -4.42 53.96
C GLN A 365 -39.93 -3.60 53.92
N ARG A 366 -40.41 -3.25 52.72
CA ARG A 366 -41.71 -2.57 52.51
C ARG A 366 -42.88 -3.40 53.02
N THR A 367 -42.98 -4.67 52.61
CA THR A 367 -44.06 -5.57 53.02
C THR A 367 -44.06 -5.83 54.53
N ARG A 368 -42.89 -6.01 55.16
CA ARG A 368 -42.75 -6.07 56.62
C ARG A 368 -43.21 -4.77 57.30
N MET A 369 -42.86 -3.60 56.76
CA MET A 369 -43.30 -2.31 57.32
C MET A 369 -44.81 -2.10 57.17
N ASN A 370 -45.40 -2.51 56.04
CA ASN A 370 -46.85 -2.52 55.84
C ASN A 370 -47.55 -3.47 56.83
N MET A 371 -46.99 -4.66 57.11
CA MET A 371 -47.51 -5.57 58.14
C MET A 371 -47.42 -5.00 59.56
N ILE A 372 -46.38 -4.21 59.88
CA ILE A 372 -46.26 -3.52 61.17
C ILE A 372 -47.39 -2.48 61.29
N GLN A 373 -47.55 -1.62 60.28
CA GLN A 373 -48.62 -0.61 60.25
C GLN A 373 -50.02 -1.24 60.36
N GLN A 374 -50.28 -2.34 59.66
CA GLN A 374 -51.55 -3.09 59.78
C GLN A 374 -51.76 -3.65 61.20
N LYS A 375 -50.71 -4.15 61.86
CA LYS A 375 -50.79 -4.65 63.24
C LYS A 375 -51.01 -3.54 64.25
N GLU A 376 -50.40 -2.38 64.07
CA GLU A 376 -50.64 -1.19 64.92
C GLU A 376 -52.08 -0.71 64.78
N ASN A 377 -52.57 -0.57 63.55
CA ASN A 377 -53.97 -0.22 63.27
C ASN A 377 -54.96 -1.22 63.90
N MET A 378 -54.64 -2.53 63.85
CA MET A 378 -55.44 -3.59 64.48
C MET A 378 -55.39 -3.49 66.02
N VAL A 379 -54.23 -3.19 66.61
CA VAL A 379 -54.08 -2.98 68.05
C VAL A 379 -54.93 -1.79 68.53
N ASP A 380 -55.00 -0.70 67.77
CA ASP A 380 -55.85 0.45 68.11
C ASP A 380 -57.34 0.15 67.94
N PHE A 381 -57.73 -0.59 66.90
CA PHE A 381 -59.10 -1.11 66.76
C PHE A 381 -59.50 -2.00 67.96
N LEU A 382 -58.59 -2.86 68.43
CA LEU A 382 -58.80 -3.70 69.61
C LEU A 382 -58.88 -2.88 70.92
N LYS A 383 -58.07 -1.81 71.08
CA LYS A 383 -58.18 -0.87 72.22
C LYS A 383 -59.56 -0.22 72.24
N VAL A 384 -60.04 0.31 71.11
CA VAL A 384 -61.37 0.93 70.99
C VAL A 384 -62.48 -0.08 71.31
N THR A 385 -62.40 -1.29 70.76
CA THR A 385 -63.35 -2.37 71.00
C THR A 385 -63.40 -2.76 72.49
N ALA A 386 -62.25 -2.92 73.14
CA ALA A 386 -62.18 -3.24 74.57
C ALA A 386 -62.74 -2.12 75.47
N GLN A 387 -62.52 -0.84 75.12
CA GLN A 387 -63.14 0.29 75.83
C GLN A 387 -64.66 0.29 75.68
N GLN A 388 -65.18 -0.02 74.48
CA GLN A 388 -66.62 -0.08 74.21
C GLN A 388 -67.29 -1.22 74.99
N THR A 389 -66.67 -2.40 75.05
CA THR A 389 -67.12 -3.54 75.88
C THR A 389 -67.13 -3.19 77.37
N LYS A 390 -66.09 -2.49 77.87
CA LYS A 390 -66.03 -2.02 79.27
C LYS A 390 -67.14 -1.02 79.61
N ARG A 391 -67.51 -0.13 78.67
CA ARG A 391 -68.68 0.75 78.81
C ARG A 391 -69.99 -0.03 78.88
N ASN A 392 -70.20 -1.00 77.98
CA ASN A 392 -71.40 -1.85 77.99
C ASN A 392 -71.57 -2.63 79.30
N TYR A 393 -70.49 -3.22 79.83
CA TYR A 393 -70.55 -3.94 81.12
C TYR A 393 -70.93 -3.01 82.29
N SER A 394 -70.46 -1.76 82.28
CA SER A 394 -70.86 -0.73 83.26
C SER A 394 -72.35 -0.37 83.15
N LEU A 395 -72.87 -0.20 81.93
CA LEU A 395 -74.29 0.07 81.68
C LEU A 395 -75.18 -1.11 82.10
N GLN A 396 -74.74 -2.35 81.83
CA GLN A 396 -75.43 -3.56 82.23
C GLN A 396 -75.50 -3.69 83.77
N SER A 397 -74.40 -3.40 84.48
CA SER A 397 -74.38 -3.35 85.94
C SER A 397 -75.34 -2.27 86.50
N LYS A 398 -75.40 -1.09 85.88
CA LYS A 398 -76.37 -0.03 86.25
C LYS A 398 -77.82 -0.48 86.03
N ARG A 399 -78.12 -1.17 84.91
CA ARG A 399 -79.44 -1.75 84.63
C ARG A 399 -79.84 -2.77 85.70
N SER A 400 -78.93 -3.64 86.14
CA SER A 400 -79.18 -4.60 87.23
C SER A 400 -79.44 -3.93 88.59
N LYS A 401 -78.81 -2.79 88.88
CA LYS A 401 -79.12 -2.00 90.10
C LYS A 401 -80.50 -1.35 90.01
N LEU A 402 -80.83 -0.72 88.89
CA LEU A 402 -82.14 -0.12 88.65
C LEU A 402 -83.28 -1.15 88.76
N LEU A 403 -83.12 -2.34 88.18
CA LEU A 403 -84.10 -3.42 88.30
C LEU A 403 -84.33 -3.88 89.76
N ARG A 404 -83.32 -3.79 90.63
CA ARG A 404 -83.48 -4.07 92.06
C ARG A 404 -84.24 -2.94 92.75
N GLN A 405 -83.87 -1.69 92.48
CA GLN A 405 -84.55 -0.50 93.03
C GLN A 405 -86.02 -0.41 92.58
N VAL A 406 -86.36 -0.85 91.37
CA VAL A 406 -87.75 -0.95 90.91
C VAL A 406 -88.51 -1.97 91.76
N LYS A 407 -87.94 -3.14 92.05
CA LYS A 407 -88.58 -4.13 92.93
C LYS A 407 -88.75 -3.61 94.36
N ASP A 408 -87.72 -2.96 94.90
CA ASP A 408 -87.79 -2.34 96.23
C ASP A 408 -88.89 -1.25 96.30
N LEU A 409 -89.16 -0.56 95.18
CA LEU A 409 -90.27 0.38 95.03
C LEU A 409 -91.63 -0.31 94.83
N GLU A 410 -91.72 -1.44 94.12
CA GLU A 410 -92.94 -2.23 93.95
C GLU A 410 -93.47 -2.78 95.28
N ASP A 411 -92.58 -3.25 96.16
CA ASP A 411 -92.95 -3.70 97.51
C ASP A 411 -93.33 -2.51 98.43
N TYR A 412 -92.78 -1.30 98.20
CA TYR A 412 -93.22 -0.06 98.85
C TYR A 412 -94.58 0.44 98.34
N LEU A 413 -94.87 0.19 97.05
CA LEU A 413 -96.13 0.57 96.41
C LEU A 413 -97.31 -0.21 97.00
N ARG A 414 -97.17 -1.52 97.24
CA ARG A 414 -98.22 -2.33 97.91
C ARG A 414 -98.54 -1.88 99.33
N ALA A 415 -97.59 -1.25 100.04
CA ALA A 415 -97.87 -0.63 101.33
C ALA A 415 -98.72 0.65 101.17
N MET A 416 -98.35 1.53 100.23
CA MET A 416 -99.15 2.72 99.93
C MET A 416 -100.51 2.41 99.30
N GLU A 417 -100.67 1.30 98.58
CA GLU A 417 -101.97 0.88 98.02
C GLU A 417 -103.03 0.66 99.11
N SER A 418 -102.64 0.17 100.29
CA SER A 418 -103.55 0.07 101.46
C SER A 418 -103.86 1.40 102.16
N GLU A 419 -103.09 2.46 101.90
CA GLU A 419 -103.38 3.83 102.36
C GLU A 419 -104.13 4.64 101.28
N LEU A 420 -103.94 4.31 100.00
CA LEU A 420 -104.57 4.95 98.85
C LEU A 420 -106.05 4.60 98.68
N GLU A 421 -106.51 3.46 99.18
CA GLU A 421 -107.95 3.11 99.21
C GLU A 421 -108.77 4.16 100.01
N VAL A 422 -108.15 4.86 100.96
CA VAL A 422 -108.73 5.98 101.74
C VAL A 422 -108.65 7.33 101.01
N VAL A 423 -107.85 7.43 99.94
CA VAL A 423 -107.61 8.66 99.17
C VAL A 423 -108.26 8.63 97.78
N GLN A 424 -108.55 7.45 97.25
CA GLN A 424 -109.10 7.26 95.89
C GLN A 424 -110.48 7.91 95.70
N ASP A 425 -111.28 8.01 96.77
CA ASP A 425 -112.55 8.76 96.83
C ASP A 425 -112.38 10.26 96.52
N GLN A 426 -111.18 10.83 96.67
CA GLN A 426 -110.94 12.27 96.48
C GLN A 426 -110.41 12.65 95.08
N ILE A 427 -109.96 11.68 94.27
CA ILE A 427 -109.17 11.96 93.04
C ILE A 427 -109.98 11.80 91.73
N LEU A 428 -111.14 11.13 91.75
CA LEU A 428 -112.04 11.04 90.59
C LEU A 428 -112.44 12.42 90.02
N ALA A 429 -112.35 13.49 90.81
CA ALA A 429 -112.66 14.87 90.44
C ALA A 429 -111.70 15.56 89.45
N LYS A 430 -110.58 14.94 89.01
CA LYS A 430 -109.54 15.64 88.20
C LYS A 430 -109.06 14.97 86.90
N SER A 431 -109.73 13.95 86.38
CA SER A 431 -109.20 13.12 85.28
C SER A 431 -109.13 13.76 83.88
N HIS A 432 -109.86 14.84 83.59
CA HIS A 432 -110.38 15.08 82.23
C HIS A 432 -109.57 16.01 81.31
N GLU A 433 -108.57 16.74 81.80
CA GLU A 433 -108.09 17.96 81.11
C GLU A 433 -106.96 17.75 80.06
N LYS A 434 -106.20 16.66 80.13
CA LYS A 434 -104.89 16.55 79.44
C LYS A 434 -104.92 15.99 78.00
N ILE A 435 -106.06 15.47 77.52
CA ILE A 435 -106.14 14.69 76.26
C ILE A 435 -105.96 15.56 74.97
N LEU A 436 -105.88 16.88 75.09
CA LEU A 436 -106.05 17.83 73.98
C LEU A 436 -104.79 18.22 73.17
N LEU A 437 -103.57 17.86 73.57
CA LEU A 437 -102.32 18.27 72.89
C LEU A 437 -101.70 17.22 71.95
N THR A 438 -102.60 16.46 71.34
CA THR A 438 -102.42 15.48 70.26
C THR A 438 -101.85 16.10 68.96
N HIS A 439 -101.54 15.23 67.99
CA HIS A 439 -101.90 15.39 66.57
C HIS A 439 -100.91 16.03 65.58
N LYS A 440 -100.10 17.03 65.97
CA LYS A 440 -99.78 18.11 65.02
C LYS A 440 -98.62 17.94 63.99
N ILE A 441 -97.68 17.00 64.12
CA ILE A 441 -96.53 16.89 63.19
C ILE A 441 -96.27 15.44 62.77
N ASN A 442 -97.18 14.91 61.95
CA ASN A 442 -96.85 13.94 60.90
C ASN A 442 -96.44 14.71 59.62
N THR A 443 -96.03 13.96 58.58
CA THR A 443 -95.85 14.37 57.15
C THR A 443 -94.54 15.07 56.76
N SER A 444 -94.16 14.86 55.48
CA SER A 444 -92.99 15.38 54.73
C SER A 444 -91.60 14.88 55.16
N GLU A 445 -90.79 14.20 54.32
CA GLU A 445 -91.13 13.45 53.09
C GLU A 445 -90.03 12.42 52.74
N GLN A 446 -90.43 11.29 52.14
CA GLN A 446 -89.53 10.36 51.44
C GLN A 446 -89.76 10.50 49.93
N SER A 447 -88.71 10.58 49.11
CA SER A 447 -88.73 10.08 47.71
C SER A 447 -87.41 10.33 46.98
N TYR A 448 -87.03 9.52 45.98
CA TYR A 448 -87.22 8.07 45.77
C TYR A 448 -86.20 7.62 44.70
N GLY A 449 -86.04 6.30 44.54
CA GLY A 449 -85.96 5.59 43.25
C GLY A 449 -84.95 6.03 42.14
N ALA A 450 -84.15 5.14 41.57
CA ALA A 450 -84.00 3.71 41.83
C ALA A 450 -82.67 3.17 41.28
N LEU A 451 -82.24 2.01 41.78
CA LEU A 451 -81.31 1.15 41.05
C LEU A 451 -81.99 0.59 39.78
N ARG A 452 -81.15 0.07 38.87
CA ARG A 452 -81.25 -1.31 38.31
C ARG A 452 -81.35 -1.42 36.79
N SER A 453 -80.19 -1.47 36.14
CA SER A 453 -79.76 -2.52 35.20
C SER A 453 -78.27 -2.25 34.97
N ASP A 454 -77.34 -2.98 35.58
CA ASP A 454 -76.98 -4.37 35.25
C ASP A 454 -76.71 -4.44 33.72
N LEU A 455 -75.45 -4.27 33.28
CA LEU A 455 -74.38 -5.29 33.25
C LEU A 455 -74.71 -6.42 32.26
N ASP A 456 -74.01 -6.45 31.11
CA ASP A 456 -73.62 -7.67 30.35
C ASP A 456 -73.06 -7.39 28.93
N LYS A 457 -72.91 -6.13 28.49
CA LYS A 457 -72.23 -5.75 27.24
C LYS A 457 -71.35 -4.51 27.46
N VAL A 458 -70.03 -4.59 27.62
CA VAL A 458 -69.04 -5.67 27.36
C VAL A 458 -68.93 -6.05 25.87
N SER A 459 -67.70 -6.38 25.47
CA SER A 459 -67.25 -6.72 24.12
C SER A 459 -67.25 -5.58 23.09
N GLU A 460 -66.02 -5.24 22.67
CA GLU A 460 -65.65 -5.17 21.25
C GLU A 460 -66.49 -4.25 20.36
N ASN A 461 -66.26 -2.94 20.52
CA ASN A 461 -65.90 -2.03 19.43
C ASN A 461 -65.56 -0.63 20.00
N LEU A 462 -64.55 0.11 19.51
CA LEU A 462 -63.28 -0.30 18.88
C LEU A 462 -62.35 0.93 18.94
N GLU A 463 -61.04 0.71 19.11
CA GLU A 463 -59.82 1.47 18.72
C GLU A 463 -59.80 3.02 18.45
N ASP A 464 -60.90 3.68 18.09
CA ASP A 464 -60.95 5.06 17.56
C ASP A 464 -60.91 6.22 18.59
N LEU A 465 -60.41 5.99 19.82
CA LEU A 465 -60.10 7.09 20.76
C LEU A 465 -58.62 7.20 21.15
N GLU A 466 -57.72 6.53 20.43
CA GLU A 466 -56.26 6.78 20.51
C GLU A 466 -55.86 8.21 20.06
N ALA A 467 -56.79 8.99 19.50
CA ALA A 467 -56.57 10.36 19.02
C ALA A 467 -56.12 11.37 20.11
N GLU A 468 -56.46 11.15 21.39
CA GLU A 468 -56.25 12.16 22.44
C GLU A 468 -54.78 12.29 22.91
N VAL A 469 -53.87 11.49 22.36
CA VAL A 469 -52.40 11.67 22.47
C VAL A 469 -51.93 13.04 21.96
N THR A 470 -52.71 13.70 21.07
CA THR A 470 -52.34 15.01 20.50
C THR A 470 -52.76 16.23 21.32
N GLY A 471 -53.70 16.10 22.27
CA GLY A 471 -54.35 17.25 22.91
C GLY A 471 -53.49 17.94 23.99
N LEU A 472 -53.11 17.21 25.04
CA LEU A 472 -52.67 17.83 26.30
C LEU A 472 -51.17 18.12 26.39
N SER A 473 -50.35 17.64 25.45
CA SER A 473 -48.95 18.09 25.31
C SER A 473 -48.85 19.53 24.78
N SER A 474 -49.88 19.99 24.06
CA SER A 474 -49.94 21.32 23.43
C SER A 474 -50.00 22.49 24.44
N GLN A 475 -50.62 22.27 25.60
CA GLN A 475 -51.00 23.36 26.51
C GLN A 475 -49.90 23.83 27.47
N LEU A 476 -48.79 23.08 27.63
CA LEU A 476 -47.70 23.47 28.52
C LEU A 476 -46.58 24.25 27.80
N LEU A 477 -46.27 23.91 26.54
CA LEU A 477 -45.15 24.50 25.80
C LEU A 477 -45.45 25.91 25.24
N GLN A 478 -46.73 26.26 25.04
CA GLN A 478 -47.13 27.57 24.52
C GLN A 478 -47.03 28.71 25.55
N LEU A 479 -46.91 28.41 26.86
CA LEU A 479 -46.94 29.42 27.93
C LEU A 479 -45.58 30.00 28.32
N GLU A 480 -44.45 29.34 27.99
CA GLU A 480 -43.12 29.74 28.49
C GLU A 480 -42.20 30.38 27.41
N ILE A 481 -42.41 30.11 26.11
CA ILE A 481 -41.44 30.47 25.07
C ILE A 481 -41.66 31.87 24.46
N VAL A 482 -42.90 32.34 24.31
CA VAL A 482 -43.20 33.53 23.48
C VAL A 482 -42.96 34.88 24.20
N HIS A 483 -42.87 34.90 25.53
CA HIS A 483 -42.81 36.16 26.28
C HIS A 483 -41.41 36.81 26.36
N THR A 484 -40.32 36.02 26.38
CA THR A 484 -39.06 36.51 27.00
C THR A 484 -37.74 36.26 26.25
N ILE A 485 -37.76 36.03 24.93
CA ILE A 485 -36.53 36.16 24.09
C ILE A 485 -36.75 37.27 23.06
N LYS A 486 -36.50 38.51 23.48
CA LYS A 486 -36.54 39.72 22.63
C LYS A 486 -35.12 40.17 22.25
N THR A 487 -34.71 39.84 21.03
CA THR A 487 -33.61 40.48 20.28
C THR A 487 -33.93 40.31 18.79
N SER A 488 -33.91 41.31 17.90
CA SER A 488 -33.78 42.77 17.94
C SER A 488 -33.97 43.26 16.48
N PRO A 489 -34.13 44.55 16.11
CA PRO A 489 -34.49 45.75 16.89
C PRO A 489 -35.70 46.52 16.31
N GLU A 490 -36.53 47.10 17.18
CA GLU A 490 -36.95 48.50 17.03
C GLU A 490 -36.97 49.13 18.45
N THR A 491 -36.60 50.41 18.53
CA THR A 491 -36.58 51.32 19.71
C THR A 491 -37.10 50.74 21.04
N LEU A 492 -36.30 50.56 22.09
CA LEU A 492 -35.35 51.51 22.70
C LEU A 492 -35.98 52.88 22.87
N ASP A 493 -36.74 53.06 23.96
CA ASP A 493 -36.70 54.29 24.75
C ASP A 493 -37.24 54.06 26.18
N ASN A 494 -36.45 54.50 27.17
CA ASN A 494 -36.73 54.85 28.58
C ASN A 494 -37.67 53.93 29.43
N LEU A 495 -37.22 53.30 30.53
CA LEU A 495 -36.65 53.83 31.80
C LEU A 495 -37.71 54.50 32.71
N ILE A 496 -37.55 54.31 34.03
CA ILE A 496 -38.20 55.01 35.18
C ILE A 496 -39.53 54.42 35.73
N ASP A 497 -39.38 53.84 36.92
CA ASP A 497 -40.22 53.85 38.13
C ASP A 497 -41.71 53.43 38.25
N ARG A 498 -41.90 52.74 39.37
CA ARG A 498 -43.08 52.63 40.26
C ARG A 498 -43.63 54.00 40.71
N PRO A 499 -44.82 54.08 41.37
CA PRO A 499 -45.88 53.08 41.50
C PRO A 499 -47.32 53.64 41.33
N SER A 500 -48.30 52.73 41.42
CA SER A 500 -49.59 52.90 42.10
C SER A 500 -50.39 54.23 42.04
N THR A 501 -51.64 54.07 41.58
CA THR A 501 -52.89 54.54 42.22
C THR A 501 -53.42 55.98 42.03
N VAL A 502 -54.57 56.03 41.33
CA VAL A 502 -55.88 56.50 41.84
C VAL A 502 -56.25 58.00 41.71
N LYS A 503 -57.45 58.21 41.11
CA LYS A 503 -58.32 59.42 41.13
C LYS A 503 -57.78 60.63 40.35
N LEU A 504 -58.62 61.61 39.93
CA LEU A 504 -60.06 61.82 40.12
C LEU A 504 -60.72 62.38 38.83
N SER A 505 -62.03 62.57 38.84
CA SER A 505 -62.83 63.05 37.70
C SER A 505 -62.81 64.57 37.50
N LYS A 506 -63.07 64.99 36.25
CA LYS A 506 -63.78 66.19 35.73
C LYS A 506 -63.45 66.32 34.22
N SER A 507 -64.02 67.19 33.38
CA SER A 507 -64.89 68.36 33.59
C SER A 507 -65.84 68.62 32.41
N LEU A 508 -66.83 69.49 32.64
CA LEU A 508 -67.35 70.54 31.73
C LEU A 508 -67.83 70.24 30.28
N LYS A 509 -67.72 69.04 29.72
CA LYS A 509 -68.41 68.73 28.44
C LYS A 509 -69.94 68.89 28.56
N GLU A 510 -70.49 68.73 29.76
CA GLU A 510 -71.85 69.14 30.15
C GLU A 510 -72.11 70.63 29.86
N ARG A 511 -71.26 71.54 30.38
CA ARG A 511 -71.47 73.00 30.29
C ARG A 511 -71.36 73.58 28.87
N ILE A 512 -70.85 72.83 27.89
CA ILE A 512 -70.80 73.28 26.49
C ILE A 512 -71.92 72.63 25.66
N LYS A 513 -72.19 71.32 25.79
CA LYS A 513 -73.24 70.69 24.96
C LYS A 513 -74.64 71.19 25.31
N GLU A 514 -74.93 71.48 26.59
CA GLU A 514 -76.19 72.13 26.99
C GLU A 514 -76.27 73.61 26.60
N ARG A 515 -75.14 74.29 26.40
CA ARG A 515 -75.09 75.69 25.95
C ARG A 515 -75.14 75.86 24.42
N LYS A 516 -75.31 74.75 23.68
CA LYS A 516 -76.12 74.71 22.44
C LYS A 516 -77.47 74.03 22.76
N LYS A 517 -78.32 74.59 23.62
CA LYS A 517 -79.06 75.86 23.45
C LYS A 517 -79.46 76.06 21.98
N LYS A 518 -80.72 75.82 21.58
CA LYS A 518 -81.90 76.66 21.92
C LYS A 518 -81.69 78.15 21.61
N ALA A 519 -80.97 78.46 20.52
CA ALA A 519 -80.66 79.85 20.10
C ALA A 519 -80.73 80.07 18.57
N ALA A 520 -80.49 79.03 17.75
CA ALA A 520 -81.03 78.93 16.40
C ALA A 520 -82.18 77.88 16.45
N MET A 521 -83.42 78.14 16.03
CA MET A 521 -83.96 78.84 14.84
C MET A 521 -83.87 77.98 13.57
N LYS A 522 -84.97 77.83 12.81
CA LYS A 522 -86.38 78.12 13.13
C LYS A 522 -87.28 77.25 12.25
#